data_AF-A0A258UVG5-F1
#
_entry.id   AF-A0A258UVG5-F1
#
_cell.length_a   1.000
_cell.length_b   1.000
_cell.length_c   1.000
_cell.angle_alpha   90.00
_cell.angle_beta   90.00
_cell.angle_gamma   90.00
#
_symmetry.space_group_name_H-M   'P 1'
#
loop_
_entity.id
_entity.type
_entity.pdbx_description
1 polymer ?
#
loop_
_entity_poly.entity_id
_entity_poly.type
_entity_poly.pdbx_seq_one_letter_code
_entity_poly.pdbx_strand_id
1 'polypeptide(L)' 'GQAVPSVTPGKASSHLKKIECFCFVNQALKSGETKEMPLRFFVSPDLPDDVKEMTLSYSFFKAPDQKASN' A
#
# COMPACT_ATOMS: atom_id res chain seq x y z
N GLY A 1 -6.80 10.92 -2.99
CA GLY A 1 -7.32 9.60 -2.58
C GLY A 1 -6.41 8.98 -1.55
N GLN A 2 -6.87 7.97 -0.83
CA GLN A 2 -6.08 7.20 0.14
C GLN A 2 -6.02 5.74 -0.30
N ALA A 3 -4.85 5.12 -0.26
CA ALA A 3 -4.63 3.73 -0.65
C ALA A 3 -4.39 2.85 0.59
N VAL A 4 -5.36 2.01 0.92
CA VAL A 4 -5.28 1.13 2.10
C VAL A 4 -4.75 -0.24 1.67
N PRO A 5 -3.67 -0.73 2.29
CA PRO A 5 -3.09 -2.01 1.92
C PRO A 5 -3.65 -3.18 2.74
N SER A 6 -3.58 -4.38 2.16
CA SER A 6 -3.75 -5.66 2.87
C SER A 6 -2.73 -6.69 2.38
N VAL A 7 -2.27 -7.57 3.27
CA VAL A 7 -1.32 -8.66 2.95
C VAL A 7 -1.83 -10.00 3.47
N THR A 8 -1.83 -11.01 2.61
CA THR A 8 -2.25 -12.38 2.91
C THR A 8 -1.18 -13.37 2.45
N PRO A 9 -0.92 -14.48 3.16
CA PRO A 9 -1.48 -14.83 4.47
C PRO A 9 -0.93 -13.93 5.58
N GLY A 10 -1.70 -13.76 6.66
CA GLY A 10 -1.34 -12.85 7.76
C GLY A 10 0.06 -13.13 8.35
N LYS A 11 0.47 -14.41 8.42
CA LYS A 11 1.82 -14.82 8.86
C LYS A 11 2.95 -14.27 7.97
N ALA A 12 2.69 -13.97 6.71
CA ALA A 12 3.68 -13.40 5.79
C ALA A 12 3.78 -11.87 5.91
N SER A 13 2.76 -11.23 6.50
CA SER A 13 2.68 -9.75 6.58
C SER A 13 3.85 -9.12 7.35
N SER A 14 4.34 -9.78 8.42
CA SER A 14 5.51 -9.33 9.19
C SER A 14 6.82 -9.40 8.41
N HIS A 15 6.86 -10.21 7.35
CA HIS A 15 8.04 -10.41 6.52
C HIS A 15 8.06 -9.50 5.28
N LEU A 16 6.93 -8.86 4.95
CA LEU A 16 6.86 -7.89 3.86
C LEU A 16 7.09 -6.48 4.41
N LYS A 17 8.23 -5.88 4.06
CA LYS A 17 8.54 -4.48 4.35
C LYS A 17 8.25 -3.64 3.11
N LYS A 18 7.31 -2.71 3.23
CA LYS A 18 7.04 -1.71 2.19
C LYS A 18 8.04 -0.59 2.33
N ILE A 19 8.90 -0.43 1.32
CA ILE A 19 9.96 0.58 1.31
C ILE A 19 9.40 1.89 0.77
N GLU A 20 8.45 1.85 -0.16
CA GLU A 20 7.77 3.05 -0.65
C GLU A 20 6.34 3.17 -0.11
N CYS A 21 6.14 4.24 0.66
CA CYS A 21 4.88 4.57 1.30
C CYS A 21 3.96 5.36 0.36
N PHE A 22 3.41 4.71 -0.67
CA PHE A 22 2.20 5.23 -1.34
C PHE A 22 0.98 5.23 -0.41
N CYS A 23 0.99 4.37 0.62
CA CYS A 23 -0.12 4.21 1.56
C CYS A 23 -0.48 5.47 2.37
N PHE A 24 0.43 6.43 2.51
CA PHE A 24 0.26 7.49 3.52
C PHE A 24 0.38 8.91 2.98
N VAL A 25 0.70 9.10 1.70
CA VAL A 25 0.68 10.43 1.10
C VAL A 25 -0.60 10.56 0.30
N ASN A 26 -1.52 11.41 0.77
CA ASN A 26 -2.71 11.77 0.03
C ASN A 26 -2.31 12.33 -1.34
N GLN A 27 -2.48 11.54 -2.39
CA GLN A 27 -2.22 12.01 -3.74
C GLN A 27 -3.48 12.74 -4.22
N ALA A 28 -3.33 14.03 -4.48
CA ALA A 28 -4.29 14.77 -5.27
C ALA A 28 -4.19 14.29 -6.72
N LEU A 29 -5.33 13.96 -7.32
CA LEU A 29 -5.46 13.62 -8.73
C LEU A 29 -6.51 14.57 -9.30
N LYS A 30 -6.13 15.33 -10.32
CA LYS A 30 -7.07 16.19 -11.07
C LYS A 30 -7.90 15.34 -12.02
N SER A 31 -8.98 15.93 -12.54
CA SER A 31 -9.81 15.29 -13.56
C SER A 31 -8.95 14.94 -14.79
N GLY A 32 -8.94 13.67 -15.18
CA GLY A 32 -8.17 13.16 -16.32
C GLY A 32 -6.66 13.00 -16.07
N GLU A 33 -6.18 13.21 -14.84
CA GLU A 33 -4.77 13.05 -14.50
C GLU A 33 -4.41 11.57 -14.29
N THR A 34 -3.34 11.13 -14.95
CA THR A 34 -2.71 9.82 -14.72
C THR A 34 -1.45 10.02 -13.90
N LYS A 35 -1.22 9.14 -12.92
CA LYS A 35 -0.05 9.20 -12.06
C LYS A 35 0.63 7.84 -11.97
N GLU A 36 1.93 7.82 -12.17
CA GLU A 36 2.76 6.64 -11.90
C GLU A 36 2.99 6.49 -10.40
N MET A 37 2.73 5.29 -9.88
CA MET A 37 2.88 4.96 -8.47
C MET A 37 3.70 3.68 -8.34
N PRO A 38 5.04 3.76 -8.45
CA PRO A 38 5.90 2.60 -8.33
C PRO A 38 5.75 1.92 -6.97
N LEU A 39 5.69 0.60 -6.95
CA LEU A 39 5.61 -0.18 -5.72
C LEU A 39 6.98 -0.78 -5.41
N ARG A 40 7.61 -0.33 -4.32
CA ARG A 40 8.87 -0.92 -3.83
C ARG A 40 8.67 -1.61 -2.48
N PHE A 41 9.03 -2.89 -2.43
CA PHE A 41 8.93 -3.72 -1.24
C PHE A 41 10.14 -4.65 -1.12
N PHE A 42 10.33 -5.18 0.09
CA PHE A 42 11.32 -6.19 0.42
C PHE A 42 10.63 -7.32 1.17
N VAL A 43 11.00 -8.56 0.83
CA VAL A 43 10.53 -9.76 1.52
C VAL A 43 11.70 -10.30 2.33
N SER A 44 11.50 -10.47 3.64
CA SER A 44 12.53 -10.99 4.54
C SER A 44 12.94 -12.41 4.12
N PRO A 45 14.24 -12.75 4.17
CA PRO A 45 14.69 -14.13 3.95
C PRO A 45 14.17 -15.09 5.05
N ASP A 46 13.80 -14.57 6.22
CA ASP A 46 13.22 -15.35 7.33
C ASP A 46 11.75 -15.73 7.09
N LEU A 47 11.24 -15.62 5.85
CA LEU A 47 9.89 -16.02 5.50
C LEU A 47 9.77 -17.55 5.69
N PRO A 48 8.73 -18.04 6.39
CA PRO A 48 8.54 -19.48 6.55
C PRO A 48 8.42 -20.21 5.21
N ASP A 49 9.09 -21.35 5.07
CA ASP A 49 9.13 -22.16 3.83
C ASP A 49 7.75 -22.68 3.38
N ASP A 50 6.77 -22.70 4.29
CA ASP A 50 5.40 -23.08 4.01
C ASP A 50 4.56 -21.95 3.37
N VAL A 51 5.12 -20.74 3.22
CA VAL A 51 4.52 -19.61 2.49
C VAL A 51 5.00 -19.63 1.04
N LYS A 52 4.20 -20.23 0.15
CA LYS A 52 4.50 -20.30 -1.29
C LYS A 52 3.95 -19.12 -2.09
N GLU A 53 2.96 -18.44 -1.55
CA GLU A 53 2.26 -17.34 -2.21
C GLU A 53 1.97 -16.25 -1.17
N MET A 54 2.14 -15.01 -1.61
CA MET A 54 1.79 -13.83 -0.84
C MET A 54 1.07 -12.83 -1.75
N THR A 55 -0.08 -12.35 -1.29
CA THR A 55 -0.90 -11.39 -2.01
C THR A 55 -0.84 -10.05 -1.31
N LEU A 56 -0.48 -9.02 -2.06
CA LEU A 56 -0.55 -7.62 -1.63
C LEU A 56 -1.66 -6.91 -2.40
N SER A 57 -2.73 -6.52 -1.70
CA SER A 57 -3.86 -5.81 -2.30
C SER A 57 -3.91 -4.37 -1.82
N TYR A 58 -4.32 -3.47 -2.71
CA TYR A 58 -4.57 -2.06 -2.41
C TYR A 58 -5.99 -1.69 -2.78
N SER A 59 -6.72 -1.12 -1.83
CA SER A 59 -8.02 -0.51 -2.08
C SER A 59 -7.89 1.01 -2.04
N PHE A 60 -8.32 1.66 -3.11
CA PHE A 60 -8.30 3.11 -3.23
C PHE A 60 -9.64 3.69 -2.81
N PHE A 61 -9.60 4.61 -1.86
CA PHE A 61 -10.76 5.34 -1.36
C PHE A 61 -10.59 6.83 -1.62
N LYS A 62 -11.71 7.56 -1.64
CA LYS A 62 -11.66 9.02 -1.52
C LYS A 62 -10.99 9.32 -0.18
N ALA A 63 -9.93 10.15 -0.20
CA ALA A 63 -9.35 10.59 1.06
C ALA A 63 -10.43 11.41 1.80
N PRO A 64 -10.56 11.28 3.14
CA PRO A 64 -11.45 12.16 3.89
C PRO A 64 -11.08 13.61 3.56
N ASP A 65 -12.07 14.45 3.28
CA ASP A 65 -11.84 15.87 3.04
C ASP A 65 -11.11 16.42 4.27
N GLN A 66 -9.85 16.83 4.11
CA GLN A 66 -9.31 17.84 4.99
C GLN A 66 -10.05 19.12 4.64
N LYS A 67 -11.25 19.30 5.21
CA LYS A 67 -11.74 20.65 5.45
C LYS A 67 -10.57 21.38 6.08
N ALA A 68 -10.14 22.44 5.42
CA ALA A 68 -9.10 23.34 5.88
C ALA A 68 -9.18 23.47 7.40
N SER A 69 -8.06 23.24 8.08
CA SER A 69 -7.88 23.70 9.44
C SER A 69 -8.32 25.16 9.46
N ASN A 70 -9.48 25.41 10.07
CA ASN A 70 -9.97 26.74 10.36
C ASN A 70 -9.31 27.23 11.63
#